data_AF-I6U838-F1
#
_entry.id   AF-I6U838-F1
#
_cell.length_a   1.000
_cell.length_b   1.000
_cell.length_c   1.000
_cell.angle_alpha   90.00
_cell.angle_beta   90.00
_cell.angle_gamma   90.00
#
_symmetry.space_group_name_H-M   'P 1'
#
loop_
_entity.id
_entity.type
_entity.pdbx_description
1 polymer ?
#
loop_
_entity_poly.entity_id
_entity_poly.type
_entity_poly.pdbx_seq_one_letter_code
_entity_poly.pdbx_strand_id
1 'polypeptide(L)'
;MKVVFKKSRFAKITIEISDFVINISNELDFSLEKVLREIFIKGNIEFEEHTEKEIKELEKKVEILEKRLYEVEGKWSSLKFKLFQISSDNRNLAIQVSGLMAENKRLREILNLPKRDFRKVEDIVKYYLNIKIEKERR
;
A
#
# COMPACT_ATOMS: atom_id res chain seq x y z
N MET A 1 -16.04 -15.96 24.38
CA MET A 1 -16.18 -16.88 25.57
C MET A 1 -16.84 -16.18 26.75
N LYS A 2 -17.76 -16.83 27.48
CA LYS A 2 -18.46 -16.26 28.65
C LYS A 2 -17.83 -16.74 29.96
N VAL A 3 -17.35 -15.81 30.79
CA VAL A 3 -16.75 -16.13 32.10
C VAL A 3 -17.64 -15.59 33.21
N VAL A 4 -17.99 -16.47 34.16
CA VAL A 4 -18.87 -16.14 35.28
C VAL A 4 -18.08 -16.20 36.58
N PHE A 5 -17.96 -15.05 37.25
CA PHE A 5 -17.33 -14.95 38.55
C PHE A 5 -18.39 -14.85 39.65
N LYS A 6 -18.25 -15.68 40.69
CA LYS A 6 -19.09 -15.61 41.90
C LYS A 6 -18.37 -14.73 42.93
N LYS A 7 -18.93 -13.55 43.22
CA LYS A 7 -18.45 -12.65 44.28
C LYS A 7 -19.10 -12.96 45.63
N SER A 8 -20.36 -13.42 45.63
CA SER A 8 -21.07 -13.90 46.82
C SER A 8 -22.17 -14.90 46.45
N ARG A 9 -22.92 -15.42 47.44
CA ARG A 9 -24.06 -16.33 47.20
C ARG A 9 -25.15 -15.71 46.30
N PHE A 10 -25.21 -14.38 46.21
CA PHE A 10 -26.21 -13.63 45.45
C PHE A 10 -25.63 -12.76 44.32
N ALA A 11 -24.32 -12.47 44.31
CA ALA A 11 -23.70 -11.63 43.29
C ALA A 11 -22.83 -12.46 42.33
N LYS A 12 -23.24 -12.52 41.07
CA LYS A 12 -22.48 -13.09 39.96
C LYS A 12 -22.18 -11.99 38.94
N ILE A 13 -20.91 -11.81 38.61
CA ILE A 13 -20.48 -10.92 37.53
C ILE A 13 -20.19 -11.81 36.33
N THR A 14 -20.83 -11.50 35.21
CA THR A 14 -20.61 -12.22 33.96
C THR A 14 -19.92 -11.29 32.99
N ILE A 15 -18.78 -11.71 32.47
CA ILE A 15 -18.01 -10.96 31.49
C ILE A 15 -17.96 -11.80 30.22
N GLU A 16 -18.28 -11.16 29.11
CA GLU A 16 -18.13 -11.76 27.80
C GLU A 16 -16.79 -11.32 27.23
N ILE A 17 -15.92 -12.31 27.00
CA ILE A 17 -14.58 -12.10 26.47
C ILE A 17 -14.66 -12.29 24.97
N SER A 18 -14.27 -11.24 24.24
CA SER A 18 -14.16 -11.27 22.78
C SER A 18 -13.17 -12.35 22.32
N ASP A 19 -13.50 -13.00 21.20
CA ASP A 19 -12.68 -14.08 20.63
C ASP A 19 -11.28 -13.59 20.20
N PHE A 20 -11.13 -12.28 19.95
CA PHE A 20 -9.83 -11.65 19.69
C PHE A 20 -8.84 -11.84 20.87
N VAL A 21 -9.32 -11.67 22.10
CA VAL A 21 -8.48 -11.82 23.31
C VAL A 21 -8.10 -13.28 23.52
N ILE A 22 -8.97 -14.20 23.13
CA ILE A 22 -8.73 -15.65 23.20
C ILE A 22 -7.62 -16.03 22.23
N ASN A 23 -7.67 -15.52 21.00
CA ASN A 23 -6.66 -15.80 19.98
C ASN A 23 -5.28 -15.26 20.40
N ILE A 24 -5.21 -14.05 20.93
CA ILE A 24 -3.95 -13.46 21.43
C ILE A 24 -3.38 -14.29 22.60
N SER A 25 -4.23 -14.74 23.53
CA SER A 25 -3.76 -15.55 24.66
C SER A 25 -3.18 -16.88 24.21
N ASN A 26 -3.76 -17.50 23.18
CA ASN A 26 -3.27 -18.75 22.61
C ASN A 26 -1.96 -18.55 21.82
N GLU A 27 -1.82 -17.45 21.09
CA GLU A 27 -0.60 -17.11 20.35
C GLU A 27 0.58 -16.83 21.30
N LEU A 28 0.30 -16.26 22.47
CA LEU A 28 1.30 -15.90 23.47
C LEU A 28 1.52 -16.98 24.55
N ASP A 29 0.89 -18.16 24.40
CA ASP A 29 0.94 -19.31 25.31
C ASP A 29 0.59 -18.96 26.77
N PHE A 30 -0.26 -17.95 26.96
CA PHE A 30 -0.75 -17.54 28.27
C PHE A 30 -2.04 -18.28 28.61
N SER A 31 -2.13 -18.73 29.87
CA SER A 31 -3.40 -19.19 30.42
C SER A 31 -4.31 -17.99 30.66
N LEU A 32 -5.34 -17.87 29.82
CA LEU A 32 -6.35 -16.80 29.87
C LEU A 32 -7.00 -16.72 31.26
N GLU A 33 -7.16 -17.85 31.94
CA GLU A 33 -7.66 -17.92 33.31
C GLU A 33 -6.70 -17.26 34.33
N LYS A 34 -5.38 -17.48 34.21
CA LYS A 34 -4.38 -16.83 35.08
C LYS A 34 -4.33 -15.33 34.85
N VAL A 35 -4.37 -14.90 33.59
CA VAL A 35 -4.34 -13.47 33.23
C VAL A 35 -5.56 -12.76 33.82
N LEU A 36 -6.76 -13.31 33.66
CA LEU A 36 -7.97 -12.75 34.26
C LEU A 36 -7.87 -12.69 35.79
N ARG A 37 -7.44 -13.78 36.43
CA ARG A 37 -7.25 -13.80 37.89
C ARG A 37 -6.27 -12.70 38.34
N GLU A 38 -5.14 -12.54 37.67
CA GLU A 38 -4.14 -11.52 38.00
C GLU A 38 -4.67 -10.10 37.80
N ILE A 39 -5.37 -9.83 36.69
CA ILE A 39 -5.99 -8.53 36.42
C ILE A 39 -7.01 -8.18 37.52
N PHE A 40 -7.86 -9.13 37.91
CA PHE A 40 -8.88 -8.90 38.93
C PHE A 40 -8.35 -8.87 40.37
N ILE A 41 -7.27 -9.61 40.68
CA ILE A 41 -6.64 -9.62 42.01
C ILE A 41 -5.79 -8.36 42.22
N LYS A 42 -5.04 -7.93 41.21
CA LYS A 42 -4.13 -6.78 41.32
C LYS A 42 -4.84 -5.43 41.24
N GLY A 43 -6.08 -5.40 40.77
CA GLY A 43 -6.98 -4.24 40.93
C GLY A 43 -6.53 -2.94 40.26
N ASN A 44 -5.40 -2.91 39.55
CA ASN A 44 -5.00 -1.77 38.75
C ASN A 44 -5.69 -1.83 37.40
N ILE A 45 -6.95 -1.40 37.41
CA ILE A 45 -7.65 -1.09 36.19
C ILE A 45 -8.18 0.33 36.31
N GLU A 46 -7.28 1.29 36.10
CA GLU A 46 -7.67 2.60 35.61
C GLU A 46 -8.15 2.38 34.17
N PHE A 47 -9.41 2.01 34.01
CA PHE A 47 -10.05 2.15 32.72
C PHE A 47 -10.18 3.66 32.48
N GLU A 48 -9.56 4.18 31.43
CA GLU A 48 -9.94 5.50 30.91
C GLU A 48 -11.43 5.42 30.56
N GLU A 49 -12.28 6.01 31.40
CA GLU A 49 -13.71 6.12 31.14
C GLU A 49 -13.91 7.12 30.00
N HIS A 50 -13.76 6.66 28.78
CA HIS A 50 -14.08 7.47 27.62
C HIS A 50 -15.57 7.76 27.62
N THR A 51 -15.92 9.03 27.53
CA THR A 51 -17.33 9.40 27.47
C THR A 51 -17.91 8.95 26.13
N GLU A 52 -19.20 8.57 26.11
CA GLU A 52 -19.90 8.18 24.87
C GLU A 52 -19.83 9.29 23.79
N LYS A 53 -19.64 10.55 24.21
CA LYS A 53 -19.36 11.68 23.33
C LYS A 53 -18.00 11.61 22.64
N GLU A 54 -16.95 11.24 23.36
CA GLU A 54 -15.58 11.11 22.82
C GLU A 54 -15.51 9.99 21.78
N ILE A 55 -16.18 8.86 22.06
CA ILE A 55 -16.32 7.75 21.12
C ILE A 55 -17.04 8.21 19.85
N LYS A 56 -18.18 8.90 19.97
CA LYS A 56 -18.93 9.43 18.81
C LYS A 56 -18.13 10.45 18.00
N GLU A 57 -17.30 11.27 18.63
CA GLU A 57 -16.42 12.20 17.93
C GLU A 57 -15.32 11.47 17.15
N LEU A 58 -14.74 10.42 17.73
CA LEU A 58 -13.76 9.57 17.05
C LEU A 58 -14.39 8.83 15.86
N GLU A 59 -15.58 8.26 16.02
CA GLU A 59 -16.31 7.61 14.92
C GLU A 59 -16.55 8.58 13.75
N LYS A 60 -16.98 9.81 14.04
CA LYS A 60 -17.14 10.84 12.99
C LYS A 60 -15.83 11.19 12.30
N LYS A 61 -14.72 11.28 13.04
CA LYS A 61 -13.40 11.55 12.45
C LYS A 61 -12.96 10.40 11.55
N VAL A 62 -13.20 9.16 11.97
CA VAL A 62 -12.93 7.96 11.16
C VAL A 62 -13.75 8.00 9.87
N GLU A 63 -15.05 8.28 9.95
CA GLU A 63 -15.92 8.34 8.77
C GLU A 63 -15.49 9.44 7.77
N ILE A 64 -15.04 10.60 8.27
CA ILE A 64 -14.50 11.68 7.42
C ILE A 64 -13.20 11.24 6.75
N LEU A 65 -12.31 10.57 7.48
CA LEU A 65 -11.04 10.07 6.95
C LEU A 65 -11.26 9.00 5.90
N GLU A 66 -12.19 8.06 6.11
CA GLU A 66 -12.55 7.03 5.14
C GLU A 66 -13.09 7.64 3.84
N LYS A 67 -13.97 8.65 3.93
CA LYS A 67 -14.46 9.37 2.74
C LYS A 67 -13.34 10.06 1.99
N ARG A 68 -12.43 10.73 2.70
CA ARG A 68 -11.26 11.38 2.08
C ARG A 68 -10.31 10.38 1.44
N LEU A 69 -10.09 9.23 2.09
CA LEU A 69 -9.27 8.16 1.55
C LEU A 69 -9.85 7.66 0.23
N TYR A 70 -11.16 7.40 0.21
CA TYR A 70 -11.85 6.95 -1.00
C TYR A 70 -11.71 7.94 -2.17
N GLU A 71 -11.87 9.24 -1.91
CA GLU A 71 -11.66 10.27 -2.93
C GLU A 71 -10.21 10.29 -3.45
N VAL A 72 -9.24 10.15 -2.56
CA VAL A 72 -7.81 10.14 -2.91
C VAL A 72 -7.47 8.89 -3.70
N GLU A 73 -7.94 7.72 -3.28
CA GLU A 73 -7.74 6.44 -3.98
C GLU A 73 -8.34 6.46 -5.38
N GLY A 74 -9.53 7.05 -5.54
CA GLY A 74 -10.15 7.22 -6.85
C GLY A 74 -9.30 8.09 -7.78
N LYS A 75 -8.82 9.24 -7.30
CA LYS A 75 -7.94 10.14 -8.07
C LYS A 75 -6.60 9.49 -8.39
N TRP A 76 -5.99 8.82 -7.41
CA TRP A 76 -4.71 8.13 -7.54
C TRP A 76 -4.78 7.00 -8.57
N SER A 77 -5.84 6.20 -8.53
CA SER A 77 -6.04 5.09 -9.47
C SER A 77 -6.15 5.57 -10.91
N SER A 78 -6.91 6.66 -11.15
CA SER A 78 -7.00 7.27 -12.48
C SER A 78 -5.64 7.79 -12.96
N LEU A 79 -4.88 8.46 -12.08
CA LEU A 79 -3.56 8.99 -12.42
C LEU A 79 -2.57 7.85 -12.74
N LYS A 80 -2.56 6.79 -11.92
CA LYS A 80 -1.73 5.60 -12.11
C LYS A 80 -2.01 4.94 -13.46
N PHE A 81 -3.29 4.79 -13.81
CA PHE A 81 -3.69 4.21 -15.10
C PHE A 81 -3.21 5.07 -16.27
N LYS A 82 -3.44 6.39 -16.23
CA LYS A 82 -2.96 7.32 -17.26
C LYS A 82 -1.45 7.29 -17.42
N LEU A 83 -0.72 7.28 -16.30
CA LEU A 83 0.75 7.21 -16.32
C LEU A 83 1.24 5.91 -16.96
N PHE A 84 0.62 4.77 -16.63
CA PHE A 84 0.94 3.49 -17.23
C PHE A 84 0.71 3.50 -18.75
N GLN A 85 -0.43 4.03 -19.20
CA GLN A 85 -0.74 4.14 -20.63
C GLN A 85 0.28 5.02 -21.37
N ILE A 86 0.56 6.22 -20.84
CA ILE A 86 1.56 7.13 -21.43
C ILE A 86 2.95 6.47 -21.49
N SER A 87 3.35 5.75 -20.44
CA SER A 87 4.63 5.03 -20.43
C SER A 87 4.68 3.93 -21.50
N SER A 88 3.60 3.18 -21.65
CA SER A 88 3.44 2.15 -22.68
C SER A 88 3.51 2.76 -24.09
N ASP A 89 2.79 3.84 -24.33
CA ASP A 89 2.75 4.54 -25.61
C ASP A 89 4.13 5.11 -25.98
N ASN A 90 4.83 5.73 -25.01
CA ASN A 90 6.19 6.23 -25.21
C ASN A 90 7.19 5.12 -25.56
N ARG A 91 7.06 3.94 -24.92
CA ARG A 91 7.87 2.77 -25.26
C ARG A 91 7.60 2.30 -26.68
N ASN A 92 6.34 2.24 -27.10
CA ASN A 92 5.96 1.86 -28.46
C ASN A 92 6.49 2.86 -29.50
N LEU A 93 6.39 4.16 -29.22
CA LEU A 93 6.96 5.22 -30.06
C LEU A 93 8.48 5.07 -30.20
N ALA A 94 9.19 4.78 -29.10
CA ALA A 94 10.63 4.54 -29.14
C ALA A 94 11.01 3.37 -30.07
N ILE A 95 10.24 2.27 -30.06
CA ILE A 95 10.43 1.14 -30.97
C ILE A 95 10.23 1.58 -32.44
N GLN A 96 9.13 2.27 -32.73
CA GLN A 96 8.82 2.73 -34.09
C GLN A 96 9.89 3.67 -34.62
N VAL A 97 10.31 4.66 -33.82
CA VAL A 97 11.37 5.60 -34.17
C VAL A 97 12.68 4.88 -34.43
N SER A 98 13.04 3.89 -33.60
CA SER A 98 14.23 3.07 -33.84
C SER A 98 14.19 2.35 -35.19
N GLY A 99 13.03 1.80 -35.58
CA GLY A 99 12.83 1.17 -36.87
C GLY A 99 13.00 2.15 -38.04
N LEU A 100 12.34 3.31 -37.96
CA LEU A 100 12.42 4.36 -38.97
C LEU A 100 13.84 4.92 -39.14
N MET A 101 14.60 5.01 -38.05
CA MET A 101 16.01 5.41 -38.09
C MET A 101 16.88 4.40 -38.83
N ALA A 102 16.70 3.10 -38.54
CA ALA A 102 17.41 2.03 -39.23
C ALA A 102 17.08 2.02 -40.73
N GLU A 103 15.80 2.19 -41.08
CA GLU A 103 15.36 2.30 -42.47
C GLU A 103 15.94 3.53 -43.17
N ASN A 104 15.93 4.70 -42.51
CA ASN A 104 16.52 5.92 -43.10
C ASN A 104 18.02 5.76 -43.35
N LYS A 105 18.74 5.13 -42.41
CA LYS A 105 20.17 4.87 -42.55
C LYS A 105 20.44 3.97 -43.77
N ARG A 106 19.68 2.87 -43.90
CA ARG A 106 19.77 1.96 -45.05
C ARG A 106 19.43 2.65 -46.38
N LEU A 107 18.37 3.45 -46.42
CA LEU A 107 17.98 4.18 -47.63
C LEU A 107 19.04 5.20 -48.06
N ARG A 108 19.65 5.92 -47.11
CA ARG A 108 20.75 6.84 -47.42
C ARG A 108 21.96 6.12 -48.00
N GLU A 109 22.29 4.94 -47.48
CA GLU A 109 23.37 4.11 -48.02
C GLU A 109 23.07 3.66 -49.46
N ILE A 110 21.84 3.20 -49.73
CA ILE A 110 21.41 2.80 -51.09
C ILE A 110 21.47 3.98 -52.08
N LEU A 111 21.11 5.18 -51.62
CA LEU A 111 21.07 6.39 -52.44
C LEU A 111 22.40 7.15 -52.50
N ASN A 112 23.48 6.64 -51.90
CA ASN A 112 24.76 7.34 -51.75
C ASN A 112 24.63 8.75 -51.14
N LEU A 113 23.69 8.93 -50.22
CA LEU A 113 23.49 10.18 -49.49
C LEU A 113 24.36 10.19 -48.23
N PRO A 114 24.76 11.39 -47.73
CA PRO A 114 25.51 11.49 -46.50
C PRO A 114 24.75 10.90 -45.32
N LYS A 115 25.47 10.25 -44.40
CA LYS A 115 24.91 9.69 -43.17
C LYS A 115 24.31 10.81 -42.31
N ARG A 116 23.15 10.55 -41.73
CA ARG A 116 22.50 11.46 -40.79
C ARG A 116 22.93 11.09 -39.37
N ASP A 117 23.18 12.10 -38.55
CA ASP A 117 23.41 11.92 -37.12
C ASP A 117 22.07 11.78 -36.39
N PHE A 118 21.92 10.68 -35.65
CA PHE A 118 20.74 10.39 -34.84
C PHE A 118 21.04 10.25 -33.34
N ARG A 119 22.27 10.55 -32.87
CA ARG A 119 22.69 10.32 -31.48
C ARG A 119 21.69 10.82 -30.43
N LYS A 120 21.19 12.05 -30.59
CA LYS A 120 20.18 12.64 -29.69
C LYS A 120 18.88 11.83 -29.65
N VAL A 121 18.46 11.30 -30.79
CA VAL A 121 17.25 10.48 -30.90
C VAL A 121 17.50 9.08 -30.32
N GLU A 122 18.69 8.51 -30.55
CA GLU A 122 19.11 7.24 -29.95
C GLU A 122 19.10 7.30 -28.42
N ASP A 123 19.55 8.40 -27.81
CA ASP A 123 19.56 8.56 -26.36
C ASP A 123 18.13 8.58 -25.78
N ILE A 124 17.19 9.26 -26.45
CA ILE A 124 15.77 9.28 -26.09
C ILE A 124 15.16 7.88 -26.23
N VAL A 125 15.44 7.19 -27.33
CA VAL A 125 14.96 5.82 -27.54
C VAL A 125 15.49 4.88 -26.46
N LYS A 126 16.78 4.94 -26.13
CA LYS A 126 17.40 4.12 -25.07
C LYS A 126 16.75 4.38 -23.72
N TYR A 127 16.47 5.65 -23.39
CA TYR A 127 15.78 6.03 -22.17
C TYR A 127 14.40 5.35 -22.06
N TYR A 128 13.55 5.46 -23.08
CA TYR A 128 12.21 4.88 -23.04
C TYR A 128 12.18 3.35 -23.18
N LEU A 129 13.23 2.74 -23.74
CA LEU A 129 13.38 1.30 -23.80
C LEU A 129 14.07 0.70 -22.56
N ASN A 130 14.48 1.53 -21.60
CA ASN A 130 15.29 1.11 -20.45
C ASN A 130 16.56 0.33 -20.85
N ILE A 131 17.15 0.69 -21.99
CA ILE A 131 18.42 0.10 -22.42
C ILE A 131 19.51 0.79 -21.60
N LYS A 132 20.22 0.02 -20.77
CA LYS A 132 21.35 0.54 -20.00
C LYS A 132 22.35 1.17 -20.97
N ILE A 133 22.62 2.46 -20.79
CA ILE A 133 23.77 3.10 -21.40
C ILE A 133 24.97 2.59 -20.61
N GLU A 134 25.60 1.52 -21.09
CA GLU A 134 26.95 1.18 -20.65
C GLU A 134 27.82 2.37 -21.01
N LYS A 135 28.11 3.22 -20.03
CA LYS A 135 29.23 4.15 -20.13
C LYS A 135 30.46 3.27 -20.26
N GLU A 136 31.04 3.25 -21.46
CA GLU A 136 32.35 2.66 -21.72
C GLU A 136 33.29 3.02 -20.57
N ARG A 137 33.70 1.99 -19.82
CA ARG A 137 34.82 2.13 -18.90
C ARG A 137 36.07 2.29 -19.78
N ARG A 138 36.51 3.53 -19.88
CA ARG A 138 37.88 4.03 -20.16
C ARG A 138 38.63 3.40 -21.34
#